data_AF-A0A3M1QMB0-F1
#
_entry.id   AF-A0A3M1QMB0-F1
#
_cell.length_a   1.000
_cell.length_b   1.000
_cell.length_c   1.000
_cell.angle_alpha   90.00
_cell.angle_beta   90.00
_cell.angle_gamma   90.00
#
_symmetry.space_group_name_H-M   'P 1'
#
loop_
_entity.id
_entity.type
_entity.pdbx_description
1 polymer ?
#
loop_
_entity_poly.entity_id
_entity_poly.type
_entity_poly.pdbx_seq_one_letter_code
_entity_poly.pdbx_strand_id
1 'polypeptide(L)' 'PHRLVFTWISDGTQQQRTLVTIELREHSSGCELTLTHEQLPDASSVERHEKGWGQILLKLAHHLI' A
#
# COMPACT_ATOMS: atom_id res chain seq x y z
N PRO A 1 -0.24 17.46 3.28
CA PRO A 1 -0.94 16.30 3.88
C PRO A 1 0.04 15.13 3.94
N HIS A 2 0.25 14.50 5.10
CA HIS A 2 1.37 13.55 5.32
C HIS A 2 0.94 12.11 5.60
N ARG A 3 -0.36 11.87 5.81
CA ARG A 3 -0.88 10.55 6.15
C ARG A 3 -2.31 10.35 5.67
N LEU A 4 -2.58 9.20 5.05
CA LEU A 4 -3.90 8.72 4.67
C LEU A 4 -4.11 7.32 5.23
N VAL A 5 -5.27 7.07 5.85
CA VAL A 5 -5.62 5.76 6.39
C VAL A 5 -7.01 5.39 5.96
N PHE A 6 -7.18 4.15 5.52
CA PHE A 6 -8.48 3.62 5.15
C PHE A 6 -8.51 2.10 5.35
N THR A 7 -9.73 1.56 5.42
CA THR A 7 -9.97 0.13 5.54
C THR A 7 -10.18 -0.50 4.17
N TRP A 8 -9.83 -1.77 4.03
CA TRP A 8 -10.02 -2.51 2.77
C TRP A 8 -10.71 -3.85 3.06
N ILE A 9 -11.70 -4.22 2.23
CA ILE A 9 -12.34 -5.54 2.21
C ILE A 9 -12.45 -5.99 0.75
N SER A 10 -11.98 -7.19 0.44
CA SER A 10 -12.07 -7.78 -0.90
C SER A 10 -11.89 -9.30 -0.86
N ASP A 11 -12.04 -9.96 -2.01
CA ASP A 11 -11.70 -11.38 -2.15
C ASP A 11 -10.22 -11.66 -1.84
N GLY A 12 -9.35 -10.71 -2.17
CA GLY A 12 -7.92 -10.80 -1.85
C GLY A 12 -7.62 -10.84 -0.35
N THR A 13 -8.50 -10.22 0.46
CA THR A 13 -8.44 -10.22 1.93
C THR A 13 -9.36 -11.28 2.55
N GLN A 14 -9.90 -12.22 1.77
CA GLN A 14 -10.86 -13.24 2.20
C GLN A 14 -12.08 -12.64 2.92
N GLN A 15 -12.54 -11.48 2.44
CA GLN A 15 -13.63 -10.72 3.05
C GLN A 15 -13.35 -10.25 4.49
N GLN A 16 -12.10 -10.36 4.98
CA GLN A 16 -11.66 -9.77 6.24
C GLN A 16 -11.38 -8.28 6.04
N ARG A 17 -11.78 -7.47 7.03
CA ARG A 17 -11.43 -6.05 7.12
C ARG A 17 -9.95 -5.91 7.46
N THR A 18 -9.22 -5.23 6.59
CA THR A 18 -7.81 -4.89 6.77
C THR A 18 -7.61 -3.38 6.83
N LEU A 19 -6.39 -2.92 7.12
CA LEU A 19 -6.05 -1.51 7.23
C LEU A 19 -4.89 -1.15 6.30
N VAL A 20 -5.06 -0.08 5.54
CA VAL A 20 -4.01 0.50 4.69
C VAL A 20 -3.65 1.87 5.25
N THR A 21 -2.35 2.07 5.49
CA THR A 21 -1.75 3.35 5.85
C THR A 21 -0.79 3.77 4.76
N ILE A 22 -0.94 5.00 4.27
CA ILE A 22 0.01 5.67 3.39
C ILE A 22 0.61 6.86 4.13
N GLU A 23 1.92 6.90 4.24
CA GLU A 23 2.70 8.00 4.80
C GLU A 23 3.52 8.67 3.71
N LEU A 24 3.49 10.01 3.68
CA LEU A 24 4.23 10.84 2.74
C LEU A 24 5.19 11.74 3.51
N ARG A 25 6.48 11.63 3.21
CA ARG A 25 7.54 12.43 3.83
C ARG A 25 8.28 13.23 2.76
N GLU A 26 8.56 14.48 3.09
CA GLU A 26 9.42 15.31 2.25
C GLU A 26 10.82 14.70 2.19
N HIS A 27 11.39 14.61 1.00
CA HIS A 27 12.74 14.13 0.76
C HIS A 27 13.47 15.15 -0.11
N SER A 28 14.80 15.26 0.02
CA SER A 28 15.59 16.27 -0.70
C SER A 28 15.44 16.24 -2.22
N SER A 29 15.09 15.07 -2.77
CA SER A 29 14.87 14.83 -4.21
C SER A 29 13.40 14.59 -4.59
N GLY A 30 12.45 14.83 -3.70
CA GLY A 30 11.02 14.61 -3.97
C GLY A 30 10.23 14.20 -2.73
N CYS A 31 9.50 13.08 -2.84
CA CYS A 31 8.68 12.56 -1.75
C CYS A 31 9.04 11.09 -1.51
N GLU A 32 9.23 10.72 -0.26
CA GLU A 32 9.23 9.33 0.17
C GLU A 32 7.79 8.91 0.50
N LEU A 33 7.36 7.77 -0.05
CA LEU A 33 6.06 7.17 0.22
C LEU A 33 6.28 5.82 0.90
N THR A 34 5.69 5.64 2.08
CA THR A 34 5.60 4.34 2.76
C THR A 34 4.16 3.87 2.75
N LEU A 35 3.93 2.64 2.29
CA LEU A 35 2.63 1.98 2.32
C LEU A 35 2.71 0.76 3.25
N THR A 36 1.84 0.71 4.24
CA THR A 36 1.66 -0.44 5.13
C THR A 36 0.25 -0.99 4.98
N HIS A 37 0.13 -2.27 4.64
CA HIS A 37 -1.13 -3.01 4.60
C HIS A 37 -1.09 -4.12 5.65
N GLU A 38 -1.88 -3.97 6.70
CA GLU A 38 -1.85 -4.83 7.89
C GLU A 38 -3.20 -5.54 8.12
N GLN A 39 -3.19 -6.52 9.04
CA GLN A 39 -4.34 -7.37 9.38
C GLN A 39 -4.80 -8.28 8.21
N LEU A 40 -3.86 -8.62 7.32
CA LEU A 40 -4.09 -9.61 6.26
C LEU A 40 -4.29 -11.01 6.86
N PRO A 41 -5.17 -11.85 6.27
CA PRO A 41 -5.62 -13.10 6.89
C PRO A 41 -4.53 -14.17 6.99
N ASP A 42 -3.58 -14.19 6.04
CA ASP A 42 -2.52 -15.20 5.97
C ASP A 42 -1.30 -14.72 5.18
N ALA A 43 -0.21 -15.49 5.27
CA ALA A 43 1.05 -15.20 4.58
C ALA A 43 0.91 -15.14 3.05
N SER A 44 0.02 -15.96 2.48
CA SER A 44 -0.25 -15.95 1.04
C SER A 44 -0.90 -14.63 0.60
N SER A 45 -1.77 -14.08 1.43
CA SER A 45 -2.39 -12.77 1.23
C SER A 45 -1.35 -11.66 1.39
N VAL A 46 -0.43 -11.76 2.34
CA VAL A 46 0.72 -10.82 2.45
C VAL A 46 1.51 -10.78 1.15
N GLU A 47 1.97 -11.93 0.66
CA GLU A 47 2.79 -12.02 -0.56
C GLU A 47 2.06 -11.44 -1.79
N ARG A 48 0.78 -11.79 -1.98
CA ARG A 48 -0.02 -11.27 -3.09
C ARG A 48 -0.19 -9.75 -3.03
N HIS A 49 -0.47 -9.20 -1.86
CA HIS A 49 -0.66 -7.75 -1.71
C HIS A 49 0.66 -7.00 -1.82
N GLU A 50 1.76 -7.52 -1.29
CA GLU A 50 3.10 -6.95 -1.46
C GLU A 50 3.44 -6.84 -2.95
N LYS A 51 3.25 -7.93 -3.71
CA LYS A 51 3.47 -7.93 -5.16
C LYS A 51 2.55 -6.94 -5.88
N GLY A 52 1.27 -6.94 -5.55
CA GLY A 52 0.28 -6.05 -6.18
C GLY A 52 0.58 -4.57 -5.92
N TRP A 53 0.85 -4.21 -4.66
CA TRP A 53 1.24 -2.85 -4.30
C TRP A 53 2.55 -2.44 -4.95
N GLY A 54 3.56 -3.31 -4.98
CA GLY A 54 4.82 -3.04 -5.67
C GLY A 54 4.61 -2.68 -7.14
N GLN A 55 3.76 -3.42 -7.86
CA GLN A 55 3.42 -3.12 -9.26
C GLN A 55 2.68 -1.79 -9.41
N ILE A 56 1.76 -1.47 -8.51
CA ILE A 56 1.03 -0.19 -8.51
C ILE A 56 1.99 0.98 -8.28
N LEU A 57 2.88 0.87 -7.29
CA LEU A 57 3.85 1.92 -6.95
C LEU A 57 4.88 2.13 -8.06
N LEU A 58 5.32 1.07 -8.75
CA LEU A 58 6.19 1.18 -9.93
C LEU A 58 5.52 1.96 -11.08
N LYS A 59 4.24 1.67 -11.35
CA LYS A 59 3.46 2.40 -12.36
C LYS A 59 3.26 3.86 -11.96
N LEU A 60 2.92 4.11 -10.69
CA LEU A 60 2.80 5.47 -10.17
C LEU A 60 4.12 6.24 -10.35
N ALA A 61 5.24 5.63 -9.97
CA ALA A 61 6.56 6.24 -10.17
C ALA A 61 6.81 6.58 -11.64
N HIS A 62 6.45 5.69 -12.58
CA HIS A 62 6.59 5.96 -14.02
C HIS A 62 5.71 7.12 -14.52
N HIS A 63 4.53 7.33 -13.92
CA HIS A 63 3.64 8.44 -14.28
C HIS A 63 4.06 9.80 -13.71
N LEU A 64 4.98 9.82 -12.74
CA LEU A 64 5.45 11.04 -12.07
C LEU A 64 6.75 11.59 -12.69
N ILE A 65 7.29 10.92 -13.72
CA ILE A 65 8.51 11.29 -14.44
C ILE A 65 8.15 11.87 -15.80
#